data_AF-A0AAN5D9L6-F1
#
_entry.id   AF-A0AAN5D9L6-F1
#
_cell.length_a   1.000
_cell.length_b   1.000
_cell.length_c   1.000
_cell.angle_alpha   90.00
_cell.angle_beta   90.00
_cell.angle_gamma   90.00
#
_symmetry.space_group_name_H-M   'P 1'
#
loop_
_entity.id
_entity.type
_entity.pdbx_description
1 polymer ?
#
loop_
_entity_poly.entity_id
_entity_poly.type
_entity_poly.pdbx_seq_one_letter_code
_entity_poly.pdbx_strand_id
1 'polypeptide(L)'
;LVSLSNAALAHAKTLTWTGSQRMETKTLVFDELSDASGKNLREVLTDSLGRIGENLHVKSMLVYKAPEGIHFYGASHPKHTLEGVSMGRFVSVLAMRRLAPEGSVFPSVRLADQICQHVIGMKSEALGEPPLPSFRVEKEEEVKEESPKNEQDELNEFFTGQTTSIDDSETTLLRQAFMLNPSQTVYDYLKGHKAEVIDFARVE
;
A
#
# COMPACT_ATOMS: atom_id res chain seq x y z
N LEU A 1 -18.28 -12.00 8.13
CA LEU A 1 -17.14 -11.08 7.91
C LEU A 1 -17.55 -9.61 8.07
N VAL A 2 -18.63 -9.14 7.45
CA VAL A 2 -19.12 -7.75 7.63
C VAL A 2 -19.46 -7.42 9.09
N SER A 3 -20.09 -8.36 9.80
CA SER A 3 -20.35 -8.23 11.24
C SER A 3 -19.05 -8.01 12.05
N LEU A 4 -17.98 -8.74 11.70
CA LEU A 4 -16.67 -8.63 12.34
C LEU A 4 -16.02 -7.26 12.10
N SER A 5 -16.00 -6.79 10.84
CA SER A 5 -15.41 -5.49 10.51
C SER A 5 -16.16 -4.34 11.19
N ASN A 6 -17.50 -4.42 11.24
CA ASN A 6 -18.31 -3.39 11.89
C ASN A 6 -18.12 -3.38 13.41
N ALA A 7 -18.08 -4.56 14.04
CA ALA A 7 -17.79 -4.70 15.47
C ALA A 7 -16.40 -4.16 15.82
N ALA A 8 -15.38 -4.50 15.02
CA ALA A 8 -14.02 -4.00 15.18
C ALA A 8 -13.97 -2.47 15.09
N LEU A 9 -14.62 -1.88 14.09
CA LEU A 9 -14.69 -0.43 13.92
C LEU A 9 -15.49 0.27 15.02
N ALA A 10 -16.57 -0.33 15.52
CA ALA A 10 -17.35 0.21 16.62
C ALA A 10 -16.52 0.23 17.91
N HIS A 11 -15.83 -0.87 18.23
CA HIS A 11 -14.94 -0.96 19.38
C HIS A 11 -13.73 -0.02 19.23
N ALA A 12 -13.14 0.09 18.04
CA ALA A 12 -12.05 1.03 17.78
C ALA A 12 -12.36 2.49 18.14
N LYS A 13 -13.63 2.90 17.98
CA LYS A 13 -14.09 4.25 18.31
C LYS A 13 -14.13 4.52 19.81
N THR A 14 -14.21 3.48 20.65
CA THR A 14 -14.19 3.63 22.12
C THR A 14 -12.78 3.67 22.69
N LEU A 15 -11.76 3.28 21.89
CA LEU A 15 -10.37 3.30 22.31
C LEU A 15 -9.84 4.73 22.42
N THR A 16 -8.97 4.95 23.41
CA THR A 16 -8.24 6.21 23.56
C THR A 16 -7.03 6.23 22.61
N TRP A 17 -6.89 7.28 21.81
CA TRP A 17 -5.80 7.42 20.85
C TRP A 17 -4.91 8.59 21.25
N THR A 18 -3.60 8.43 21.08
CA THR A 18 -2.60 9.34 21.64
C THR A 18 -2.37 10.59 20.79
N GLY A 19 -2.75 10.56 19.51
CA GLY A 19 -2.54 11.66 18.58
C GLY A 19 -1.09 11.69 18.09
N SER A 20 -0.74 10.77 17.19
CA SER A 20 0.60 10.70 16.58
C SER A 20 0.67 11.46 15.24
N GLN A 21 1.89 11.82 14.83
CA GLN A 21 2.20 12.26 13.46
C GLN A 21 2.27 11.10 12.45
N ARG A 22 2.24 9.85 12.95
CA ARG A 22 2.20 8.61 12.16
C ARG A 22 0.93 7.82 12.43
N MET A 23 0.74 6.75 11.67
CA MET A 23 -0.38 5.83 11.88
C MET A 23 -0.23 5.16 13.25
N GLU A 24 -1.29 5.24 14.07
CA GLU A 24 -1.37 4.50 15.33
C GLU A 24 -2.00 3.13 15.07
N THR A 25 -1.42 2.08 15.64
CA THR A 25 -1.92 0.70 15.50
C THR A 25 -2.30 0.15 16.86
N LYS A 26 -3.46 -0.52 16.92
CA LYS A 26 -3.87 -1.29 18.10
C LYS A 26 -4.34 -2.68 17.71
N THR A 27 -3.98 -3.65 18.53
CA THR A 27 -4.50 -5.01 18.44
C THR A 27 -5.79 -5.09 19.25
N LEU A 28 -6.86 -5.58 18.62
CA LEU A 28 -8.12 -5.85 19.31
C LEU A 28 -8.14 -7.26 19.88
N VAL A 29 -8.79 -7.42 21.03
CA VAL A 29 -9.07 -8.72 21.63
C VAL A 29 -10.42 -9.20 21.09
N PHE A 30 -10.41 -10.27 20.30
CA PHE A 30 -11.61 -10.79 19.63
C PHE A 30 -12.76 -11.11 20.60
N ASP A 31 -12.44 -11.64 21.78
CA ASP A 31 -13.42 -12.04 22.78
C ASP A 31 -14.18 -10.85 23.42
N GLU A 32 -13.64 -9.63 23.31
CA GLU A 32 -14.26 -8.41 23.83
C GLU A 32 -15.21 -7.74 22.82
N LEU A 33 -15.36 -8.33 21.63
CA LEU A 33 -16.15 -7.75 20.55
C LEU A 33 -17.55 -8.34 20.49
N SER A 34 -18.52 -7.47 20.21
CA SER A 34 -19.91 -7.83 19.95
C SER A 34 -20.37 -7.25 18.63
N ASP A 35 -21.27 -7.95 17.95
CA ASP A 35 -21.89 -7.48 16.71
C ASP A 35 -22.93 -6.36 16.96
N ALA A 36 -23.53 -5.87 15.88
CA ALA A 36 -24.54 -4.81 15.93
C ALA A 36 -25.81 -5.20 16.73
N SER A 37 -26.05 -6.50 16.96
CA SER A 37 -27.15 -7.01 17.77
C SER A 37 -26.77 -7.20 19.25
N GLY A 38 -25.52 -6.94 19.61
CA GLY A 38 -24.97 -7.14 20.95
C GLY A 38 -24.49 -8.56 21.22
N LYS A 39 -24.57 -9.47 20.23
CA LYS A 39 -24.10 -10.85 20.37
C LYS A 39 -22.57 -10.89 20.32
N ASN A 40 -21.96 -11.65 21.23
CA ASN A 40 -20.52 -11.79 21.28
C ASN A 40 -20.00 -12.49 20.01
N LEU A 41 -18.90 -11.99 19.43
CA LEU A 41 -18.38 -12.53 18.17
C LEU A 41 -17.87 -13.96 18.28
N ARG A 42 -17.49 -14.43 19.47
CA ARG A 42 -17.11 -15.83 19.72
C ARG A 42 -18.29 -16.77 19.49
N GLU A 43 -19.49 -16.36 19.87
CA GLU A 43 -20.70 -17.13 19.59
C GLU A 43 -21.04 -17.11 18.10
N VAL A 44 -20.91 -15.95 17.43
CA VAL A 44 -21.10 -15.84 15.98
C VAL A 44 -20.12 -16.73 15.21
N LEU A 45 -18.86 -16.79 15.66
CA LEU A 45 -17.84 -17.68 15.11
C LEU A 45 -18.22 -19.15 15.31
N THR A 46 -18.67 -19.52 16.52
CA THR A 46 -19.10 -20.88 16.84
C THR A 46 -20.28 -21.33 15.98
N ASP A 47 -21.28 -20.47 15.76
CA ASP A 47 -22.40 -20.76 14.86
C ASP A 47 -21.92 -20.95 13.41
N SER A 48 -20.93 -20.15 12.99
CA SER A 48 -20.37 -20.24 11.64
C SER A 48 -19.58 -21.56 11.44
N LEU A 49 -18.81 -21.98 12.45
CA LEU A 49 -18.14 -23.29 12.47
C LEU A 49 -19.13 -24.43 12.28
N GLY A 50 -20.26 -24.39 13.02
CA GLY A 50 -21.30 -25.42 12.91
C GLY A 50 -21.97 -25.48 11.54
N ARG A 51 -22.07 -24.35 10.82
CA ARG A 51 -22.67 -24.28 9.47
C ARG A 51 -21.71 -24.70 8.36
N ILE A 52 -20.46 -24.26 8.44
CA ILE A 52 -19.44 -24.50 7.41
C ILE A 52 -18.89 -25.92 7.53
N GLY A 53 -18.75 -26.42 8.77
CA GLY A 53 -18.13 -27.72 9.03
C GLY A 53 -16.61 -27.72 8.90
N GLU A 54 -15.98 -26.54 8.86
CA GLU A 54 -14.53 -26.35 8.77
C GLU A 54 -14.01 -25.63 10.03
N ASN A 55 -12.70 -25.77 10.29
CA ASN A 55 -12.04 -25.05 11.37
C ASN A 55 -11.75 -23.59 10.97
N LEU A 56 -12.34 -22.65 11.69
CA LEU A 56 -12.23 -21.20 11.50
C LEU A 56 -11.71 -20.55 12.78
N HIS A 57 -10.64 -19.77 12.66
CA HIS A 57 -10.04 -19.05 13.79
C HIS A 57 -9.64 -17.63 13.37
N VAL A 58 -9.71 -16.69 14.32
CA VAL A 58 -9.23 -15.32 14.13
C VAL A 58 -7.84 -15.23 14.77
N LYS A 59 -6.80 -15.13 13.93
CA LYS A 59 -5.40 -15.06 14.41
C LYS A 59 -5.08 -13.73 15.09
N SER A 60 -5.48 -12.61 14.47
CA SER A 60 -5.20 -11.27 14.97
C SER A 60 -6.15 -10.26 14.34
N MET A 61 -6.44 -9.19 15.08
CA MET A 61 -7.22 -8.06 14.59
C MET A 61 -6.45 -6.79 14.85
N LEU A 62 -6.12 -6.06 13.79
CA LEU A 62 -5.40 -4.80 13.86
C LEU A 62 -6.31 -3.68 13.40
N VAL A 63 -6.31 -2.59 14.15
CA VAL A 63 -6.97 -1.34 13.76
C VAL A 63 -5.93 -0.24 13.68
N TYR A 64 -6.05 0.54 12.62
CA TYR A 64 -5.20 1.68 12.34
C TYR A 64 -5.99 2.97 12.48
N LYS A 65 -5.37 3.98 13.08
CA LYS A 65 -5.87 5.36 13.13
C LYS A 65 -4.89 6.29 12.43
N ALA A 66 -5.41 7.06 11.48
CA ALA A 66 -4.67 8.07 10.77
C ALA A 66 -4.62 9.38 11.58
N PRO A 67 -3.55 10.16 11.45
CA PRO A 67 -3.52 11.56 11.89
C PRO A 67 -4.60 12.41 11.20
N GLU A 68 -4.86 13.60 11.74
CA GLU A 68 -5.82 14.54 11.14
C GLU A 68 -5.37 14.98 9.74
N GLY A 69 -6.32 15.09 8.81
CA GLY A 69 -6.04 15.47 7.41
C GLY A 69 -5.40 14.38 6.56
N ILE A 70 -5.27 13.15 7.07
CA ILE A 70 -4.74 11.99 6.34
C ILE A 70 -5.87 11.02 6.00
N HIS A 71 -5.85 10.46 4.80
CA HIS A 71 -6.84 9.49 4.34
C HIS A 71 -6.25 8.09 4.26
N PHE A 72 -7.07 7.09 4.61
CA PHE A 72 -6.74 5.69 4.43
C PHE A 72 -7.21 5.16 3.09
N TYR A 73 -6.36 4.32 2.51
CA TYR A 73 -6.65 3.51 1.35
C TYR A 73 -6.16 2.09 1.61
N GLY A 74 -6.71 1.10 0.92
CA GLY A 74 -6.25 -0.27 1.07
C GLY A 74 -6.50 -1.10 -0.17
N ALA A 75 -5.67 -2.11 -0.36
CA ALA A 75 -5.82 -3.12 -1.39
C ALA A 75 -5.59 -4.51 -0.82
N SER A 76 -6.14 -5.52 -1.48
CA SER A 76 -5.88 -6.92 -1.17
C SER A 76 -5.44 -7.68 -2.41
N HIS A 77 -4.69 -8.77 -2.21
CA HIS A 77 -4.25 -9.66 -3.27
C HIS A 77 -4.28 -11.14 -2.84
N PRO A 78 -4.86 -12.06 -3.64
CA PRO A 78 -5.75 -11.78 -4.75
C PRO A 78 -6.95 -10.96 -4.30
N LYS A 79 -7.41 -10.03 -5.14
CA LYS A 79 -8.46 -9.10 -4.77
C LYS A 79 -9.80 -9.82 -4.72
N HIS A 80 -10.39 -9.91 -3.54
CA HIS A 80 -11.78 -10.31 -3.36
C HIS A 80 -12.49 -9.26 -2.52
N THR A 81 -13.72 -8.91 -2.89
CA THR A 81 -14.53 -7.97 -2.11
C THR A 81 -15.90 -8.58 -1.90
N LEU A 82 -16.28 -8.73 -0.64
CA LEU A 82 -17.59 -9.23 -0.25
C LEU A 82 -18.27 -8.17 0.60
N GLU A 83 -19.41 -7.66 0.12
CA GLU A 83 -20.24 -6.69 0.86
C GLU A 83 -19.45 -5.47 1.37
N GLY A 84 -18.53 -4.95 0.55
CA GLY A 84 -17.68 -3.80 0.88
C GLY A 84 -16.44 -4.13 1.72
N VAL A 85 -16.27 -5.37 2.17
CA VAL A 85 -15.06 -5.83 2.85
C VAL A 85 -14.10 -6.44 1.84
N SER A 86 -12.91 -5.85 1.72
CA SER A 86 -11.84 -6.38 0.86
C SER A 86 -11.02 -7.42 1.62
N MET A 87 -10.72 -8.54 0.97
CA MET A 87 -9.98 -9.66 1.52
C MET A 87 -9.07 -10.30 0.46
N GLY A 88 -8.03 -10.97 0.91
CA GLY A 88 -7.00 -11.59 0.09
C GLY A 88 -5.96 -12.23 0.98
N ARG A 89 -4.97 -12.91 0.38
CA ARG A 89 -3.81 -13.43 1.11
C ARG A 89 -2.95 -12.29 1.64
N PHE A 90 -2.76 -11.26 0.83
CA PHE A 90 -2.02 -10.06 1.19
C PHE A 90 -2.98 -8.89 1.30
N VAL A 91 -2.75 -8.01 2.27
CA VAL A 91 -3.50 -6.77 2.43
C VAL A 91 -2.50 -5.65 2.69
N SER A 92 -2.68 -4.52 2.03
CA SER A 92 -1.98 -3.28 2.35
C SER A 92 -2.96 -2.19 2.77
N VAL A 93 -2.54 -1.39 3.74
CA VAL A 93 -3.23 -0.19 4.21
C VAL A 93 -2.25 0.97 4.07
N LEU A 94 -2.68 2.06 3.44
CA LEU A 94 -1.87 3.23 3.12
C LEU A 94 -2.50 4.48 3.75
N ALA A 95 -1.72 5.22 4.52
CA ALA A 95 -2.07 6.54 5.05
C ALA A 95 -1.42 7.62 4.17
N MET A 96 -2.23 8.37 3.42
CA MET A 96 -1.73 9.33 2.42
C MET A 96 -2.49 10.66 2.50
N ARG A 97 -1.79 11.77 2.23
CA ARG A 97 -2.40 13.09 1.99
C ARG A 97 -2.05 13.65 0.61
N ARG A 98 -2.89 14.56 0.13
CA ARG A 98 -2.65 15.38 -1.06
C ARG A 98 -2.20 16.76 -0.61
N LEU A 99 -1.04 17.21 -1.09
CA LEU A 99 -0.48 18.52 -0.76
C LEU A 99 -1.17 19.67 -1.52
N ALA A 100 -1.85 19.37 -2.63
CA ALA A 100 -2.63 20.35 -3.40
C ALA A 100 -3.89 19.69 -4.00
N PRO A 101 -5.00 19.58 -3.25
CA PRO A 101 -6.22 18.90 -3.69
C PRO A 101 -6.90 19.58 -4.89
N GLU A 102 -6.88 20.91 -4.93
CA GLU A 102 -7.64 21.71 -5.91
C GLU A 102 -6.98 21.78 -7.30
N GLY A 103 -5.69 21.42 -7.42
CA GLY A 103 -4.92 21.44 -8.67
C GLY A 103 -4.53 20.06 -9.19
N SER A 104 -5.22 19.03 -8.72
CA SER A 104 -4.84 17.64 -8.84
C SER A 104 -5.76 16.93 -9.85
N VAL A 105 -5.28 16.68 -11.07
CA VAL A 105 -6.09 16.03 -12.12
C VAL A 105 -6.24 14.52 -11.90
N PHE A 106 -5.28 13.91 -11.19
CA PHE A 106 -5.26 12.47 -10.97
C PHE A 106 -6.04 12.04 -9.70
N PRO A 107 -6.97 11.06 -9.78
CA PRO A 107 -7.76 10.63 -8.62
C PRO A 107 -6.92 10.00 -7.50
N SER A 108 -7.07 10.49 -6.26
CA SER A 108 -6.34 9.97 -5.09
C SER A 108 -6.55 8.48 -4.86
N VAL A 109 -7.76 7.97 -5.12
CA VAL A 109 -8.08 6.54 -4.98
C VAL A 109 -7.26 5.68 -5.94
N ARG A 110 -7.09 6.12 -7.20
CA ARG A 110 -6.27 5.38 -8.18
C ARG A 110 -4.81 5.40 -7.82
N LEU A 111 -4.31 6.56 -7.38
CA LEU A 111 -2.92 6.71 -6.94
C LEU A 111 -2.63 5.77 -5.77
N ALA A 112 -3.49 5.81 -4.76
CA ALA A 112 -3.33 4.97 -3.59
C ALA A 112 -3.45 3.48 -3.91
N ASP A 113 -4.36 3.07 -4.79
CA ASP A 113 -4.48 1.67 -5.24
C ASP A 113 -3.18 1.19 -5.91
N GLN A 114 -2.55 2.01 -6.75
CA GLN A 114 -1.26 1.69 -7.37
C GLN A 114 -0.13 1.56 -6.36
N ILE A 115 -0.06 2.44 -5.35
CA ILE A 115 0.92 2.34 -4.27
C ILE A 115 0.65 1.12 -3.38
N CYS A 116 -0.60 0.85 -3.02
CA CYS A 116 -0.99 -0.32 -2.24
C CYS A 116 -0.63 -1.64 -2.94
N GLN A 117 -0.82 -1.73 -4.25
CA GLN A 117 -0.38 -2.88 -5.05
C GLN A 117 1.15 -2.99 -5.11
N HIS A 118 1.86 -1.87 -5.25
CA HIS A 118 3.31 -1.84 -5.17
C HIS A 118 3.83 -2.37 -3.82
N VAL A 119 3.27 -1.90 -2.70
CA VAL A 119 3.62 -2.37 -1.35
C VAL A 119 3.46 -3.88 -1.23
N ILE A 120 2.37 -4.44 -1.77
CA ILE A 120 2.14 -5.89 -1.77
C ILE A 120 3.17 -6.61 -2.65
N GLY A 121 3.32 -6.17 -3.91
CA GLY A 121 4.10 -6.84 -4.95
C GLY A 121 5.61 -6.75 -4.76
N MET A 122 6.11 -5.60 -4.32
CA MET A 122 7.54 -5.34 -4.06
C MET A 122 7.94 -5.57 -2.61
N LYS A 123 7.03 -6.12 -1.79
CA LYS A 123 7.27 -6.47 -0.38
C LYS A 123 7.95 -5.32 0.39
N SER A 124 7.41 -4.11 0.30
CA SER A 124 7.94 -2.96 1.05
C SER A 124 7.78 -3.22 2.56
N GLU A 125 8.84 -2.98 3.33
CA GLU A 125 8.92 -3.26 4.77
C GLU A 125 8.93 -1.98 5.63
N ALA A 126 9.42 -0.86 5.08
CA ALA A 126 9.43 0.43 5.76
C ALA A 126 9.21 1.58 4.77
N LEU A 127 8.80 2.76 5.25
CA LEU A 127 8.65 3.95 4.41
C LEU A 127 9.99 4.41 3.81
N GLY A 128 11.02 4.45 4.66
CA GLY A 128 12.34 4.97 4.30
C GLY A 128 12.36 6.49 4.15
N GLU A 129 13.51 6.98 3.70
CA GLU A 129 13.73 8.38 3.37
C GLU A 129 13.72 8.56 1.84
N PRO A 130 13.41 9.76 1.35
CA PRO A 130 13.60 10.08 -0.06
C PRO A 130 15.00 9.69 -0.54
N PRO A 131 15.16 9.21 -1.79
CA PRO A 131 16.48 9.02 -2.36
C PRO A 131 17.26 10.34 -2.29
N LEU A 132 18.56 10.24 -1.97
CA LEU A 132 19.43 11.40 -2.03
C LEU A 132 19.36 11.97 -3.45
N PRO A 133 19.33 13.31 -3.61
CA PRO A 133 19.39 13.90 -4.94
C PRO A 133 20.69 13.41 -5.59
N SER A 134 20.57 12.58 -6.62
CA SER A 134 21.72 12.28 -7.45
C SER A 134 22.16 13.61 -8.05
N PHE A 135 23.36 14.07 -7.67
CA PHE A 135 24.04 15.05 -8.50
C PHE A 135 24.10 14.41 -9.88
N ARG A 136 23.41 15.01 -10.85
CA ARG A 136 23.61 14.66 -12.26
C ARG A 136 25.08 14.93 -12.54
N VAL A 137 25.93 13.91 -12.42
CA VAL A 137 27.22 13.94 -13.08
C VAL A 137 26.84 13.76 -14.53
N GLU A 138 26.86 14.87 -15.28
CA GLU A 138 26.95 14.85 -16.73
C GLU A 138 28.22 14.06 -17.04
N LYS A 139 28.10 12.74 -17.17
CA LYS A 139 29.21 11.92 -17.63
C LYS A 139 29.42 12.27 -19.09
N GLU A 140 30.54 12.95 -19.34
CA GLU A 140 31.12 13.15 -20.65
C GLU A 140 31.09 11.84 -21.45
N GLU A 141 30.67 11.97 -22.70
CA GLU A 141 30.53 10.90 -23.68
C GLU A 141 31.85 10.13 -23.85
N GLU A 142 31.94 8.93 -23.28
CA GLU A 142 32.95 7.96 -23.70
C GLU A 142 32.46 7.25 -24.97
N VAL A 143 33.00 7.71 -26.11
CA VAL A 143 32.86 7.10 -27.43
C VAL A 143 33.60 5.74 -27.47
N LYS A 144 32.92 4.69 -27.94
CA LYS A 144 33.36 3.54 -28.80
C LYS A 144 32.39 2.36 -28.60
N GLU A 145 31.96 1.57 -29.58
CA GLU A 145 32.45 1.23 -30.92
C GLU A 145 31.25 0.81 -31.80
N GLU A 146 31.25 1.19 -33.09
CA GLU A 146 30.18 0.91 -34.05
C GLU A 146 30.09 -0.58 -34.43
N SER A 147 28.88 -1.14 -34.41
CA SER A 147 28.53 -2.40 -35.08
C SER A 147 27.55 -2.10 -36.24
N PRO A 148 27.67 -2.75 -37.41
CA PRO A 148 26.98 -2.33 -38.63
C PRO A 148 25.46 -2.53 -38.56
N LYS A 149 24.74 -1.52 -39.06
CA LYS A 149 23.28 -1.41 -39.13
C LYS A 149 22.66 -2.46 -40.07
N ASN A 150 21.63 -3.16 -39.60
CA ASN A 150 20.63 -3.83 -40.44
C ASN A 150 19.38 -2.94 -40.52
N GLU A 151 18.89 -2.67 -41.74
CA GLU A 151 17.85 -1.69 -42.06
C GLU A 151 16.40 -2.18 -41.85
N GLN A 152 16.09 -2.85 -40.73
CA GLN A 152 14.73 -3.35 -40.50
C GLN A 152 14.12 -3.13 -39.11
N ASP A 153 14.78 -2.41 -38.20
CA ASP A 153 14.29 -2.22 -36.81
C ASP A 153 13.91 -0.77 -36.49
N GLU A 154 13.23 -0.06 -37.40
CA GLU A 154 12.69 1.30 -37.14
C GLU A 154 11.51 1.33 -36.14
N LEU A 155 11.15 0.19 -35.53
CA LEU A 155 10.12 0.09 -34.50
C LEU A 155 10.67 -0.16 -33.08
N ASN A 156 12.00 -0.28 -32.94
CA ASN A 156 12.67 -0.39 -31.65
C ASN A 156 13.49 0.86 -31.35
N GLU A 157 12.84 2.04 -31.31
CA GLU A 157 13.37 3.17 -30.56
C GLU A 157 13.39 2.78 -29.07
N PHE A 158 14.45 2.06 -28.70
CA PHE A 158 14.78 1.70 -27.35
C PHE A 158 15.04 3.01 -26.61
N PHE A 159 14.14 3.35 -25.70
CA PHE A 159 14.26 4.51 -24.83
C PHE A 159 15.64 4.52 -24.15
N THR A 160 16.48 5.49 -24.50
CA THR A 160 17.87 5.67 -24.00
C THR A 160 17.93 6.45 -22.68
N GLY A 161 16.81 6.60 -21.98
CA GLY A 161 16.81 7.17 -20.63
C GLY A 161 17.51 6.23 -19.63
N GLN A 162 18.17 6.79 -18.63
CA GLN A 162 18.68 6.01 -17.50
C GLN A 162 17.53 5.28 -16.80
N THR A 163 17.48 3.96 -16.95
CA THR A 163 16.62 3.11 -16.11
C THR A 163 17.20 3.10 -14.70
N THR A 164 16.38 3.33 -13.67
CA THR A 164 16.83 3.07 -12.30
C THR A 164 17.11 1.58 -12.17
N SER A 165 18.28 1.19 -11.64
CA SER A 165 18.58 -0.22 -11.37
C SER A 165 17.57 -0.74 -10.35
N ILE A 166 16.83 -1.79 -10.70
CA ILE A 166 15.96 -2.49 -9.75
C ILE A 166 16.89 -3.21 -8.78
N ASP A 167 17.04 -2.64 -7.59
CA ASP A 167 17.68 -3.32 -6.47
C ASP A 167 16.61 -4.16 -5.76
N ASP A 168 16.62 -5.46 -6.02
CA ASP A 168 15.69 -6.42 -5.40
C ASP A 168 15.86 -6.53 -3.88
N SER A 169 16.94 -5.98 -3.32
CA SER A 169 17.18 -5.94 -1.88
C SER A 169 16.65 -4.69 -1.19
N GLU A 170 16.27 -3.65 -1.93
CA GLU A 170 15.71 -2.43 -1.35
C GLU A 170 14.28 -2.66 -0.88
N THR A 171 14.06 -2.61 0.44
CA THR A 171 12.75 -2.84 1.07
C THR A 171 12.07 -1.55 1.53
N THR A 172 12.73 -0.39 1.39
CA THR A 172 12.14 0.90 1.73
C THR A 172 11.32 1.49 0.59
N LEU A 173 10.03 1.73 0.84
CA LEU A 173 9.03 2.12 -0.15
C LEU A 173 9.50 3.28 -1.03
N LEU A 174 10.02 4.36 -0.43
CA LEU A 174 10.34 5.58 -1.18
C LEU A 174 11.50 5.40 -2.18
N ARG A 175 12.43 4.47 -1.93
CA ARG A 175 13.60 4.23 -2.80
C ARG A 175 13.37 3.14 -3.83
N GLN A 176 12.36 2.30 -3.65
CA GLN A 176 12.02 1.25 -4.60
C GLN A 176 11.67 1.84 -5.99
N ALA A 177 12.12 1.16 -7.04
CA ALA A 177 11.70 1.42 -8.40
C ALA A 177 10.20 1.15 -8.53
N PHE A 178 9.45 2.07 -9.12
CA PHE A 178 7.99 1.95 -9.16
C PHE A 178 7.56 0.81 -10.08
N MET A 179 6.86 -0.18 -9.54
CA MET A 179 6.47 -1.41 -10.25
C MET A 179 5.77 -1.18 -11.61
N LEU A 180 4.92 -0.15 -11.73
CA LEU A 180 4.23 0.16 -12.99
C LEU A 180 5.07 1.01 -13.96
N ASN A 181 6.13 1.65 -13.47
CA ASN A 181 7.09 2.38 -14.29
C ASN A 181 8.48 2.37 -13.60
N PRO A 182 9.33 1.37 -13.88
CA PRO A 182 10.65 1.22 -13.25
C PRO A 182 11.70 2.26 -13.67
N SER A 183 11.33 3.28 -14.46
CA SER A 183 12.23 4.39 -14.78
C SER A 183 12.27 5.47 -13.69
N GLN A 184 11.42 5.37 -12.67
CA GLN A 184 11.35 6.31 -11.56
C GLN A 184 11.15 5.57 -10.23
N THR A 185 11.50 6.24 -9.13
CA THR A 185 11.21 5.73 -7.78
C THR A 185 9.76 5.97 -7.39
N VAL A 186 9.27 5.26 -6.36
CA VAL A 186 7.98 5.58 -5.74
C VAL A 186 7.94 7.00 -5.21
N TYR A 187 9.06 7.49 -4.65
CA TYR A 187 9.17 8.88 -4.19
C TYR A 187 8.92 9.89 -5.32
N ASP A 188 9.59 9.72 -6.46
CA ASP A 188 9.43 10.62 -7.61
C ASP A 188 8.00 10.57 -8.16
N TYR A 189 7.43 9.37 -8.21
CA TYR A 189 6.05 9.16 -8.62
C TYR A 189 5.04 9.88 -7.70
N LEU A 190 5.19 9.76 -6.38
CA LEU A 190 4.37 10.45 -5.38
C LEU A 190 4.53 11.98 -5.47
N LYS A 191 5.78 12.45 -5.60
CA LYS A 191 6.13 13.87 -5.72
C LYS A 191 5.51 14.49 -6.97
N GLY A 192 5.57 13.83 -8.12
CA GLY A 192 4.92 14.27 -9.36
C GLY A 192 3.41 14.41 -9.22
N HIS A 193 2.81 13.60 -8.36
CA HIS A 193 1.39 13.68 -8.04
C HIS A 193 1.06 14.61 -6.88
N LYS A 194 2.03 15.30 -6.25
CA LYS A 194 1.80 16.13 -5.05
C LYS A 194 1.13 15.34 -3.91
N ALA A 195 1.54 14.08 -3.76
CA ALA A 195 1.09 13.20 -2.69
C ALA A 195 2.23 12.88 -1.75
N GLU A 196 1.87 12.60 -0.50
CA GLU A 196 2.81 12.18 0.53
C GLU A 196 2.20 11.00 1.28
N VAL A 197 2.97 9.92 1.38
CA VAL A 197 2.66 8.77 2.21
C VAL A 197 3.20 9.04 3.60
N ILE A 198 2.33 9.01 4.59
CA ILE A 198 2.69 9.21 6.00
C ILE A 198 3.12 7.90 6.62
N ASP A 199 2.40 6.82 6.31
CA ASP A 199 2.68 5.48 6.81
C ASP A 199 1.96 4.43 5.97
N PHE A 200 2.35 3.17 6.14
CA PHE A 200 1.65 2.03 5.56
C PHE A 200 1.80 0.77 6.40
N ALA A 201 0.92 -0.20 6.18
CA ALA A 201 1.04 -1.54 6.71
C ALA A 201 0.84 -2.57 5.59
N ARG A 202 1.57 -3.69 5.69
CA ARG A 202 1.42 -4.87 4.83
C ARG A 202 1.21 -6.08 5.74
N VAL A 203 0.16 -6.85 5.46
CA VAL A 203 -0.19 -8.08 6.19
C VAL A 203 -0.31 -9.23 5.20
N GLU A 204 0.14 -10.41 5.63
CA GLU A 204 0.03 -11.70 4.94
C GLU A 204 -0.66 -12.74 5.85
#